data_AF-A0A7J9FST2-F1
#
_entry.id   AF-A0A7J9FST2-F1
#
_cell.length_a   1.000
_cell.length_b   1.000
_cell.length_c   1.000
_cell.angle_alpha   90.00
_cell.angle_beta   90.00
_cell.angle_gamma   90.00
#
_symmetry.space_group_name_H-M   'P 1'
#
loop_
_entity.id
_entity.type
_entity.pdbx_description
1 polymer ?
#
loop_
_entity_poly.entity_id
_entity_poly.type
_entity_poly.pdbx_seq_one_letter_code
_entity_poly.pdbx_strand_id
1 'polypeptide(L)'
;MKRYKTLYIDAVPSDNRQVVFILVEPGIYNEKIVVPADKPFIKLSGSKPNGTIITGSDSGNIFESATFTMLASDFVGRYLTIQSTLPSQEISPLILYKTTLSTIACSLQTSHLTTFLHLLHRILDLIAILCFVTMAAFIFYVTLFTLMASTPRADAAQTSTAALFIRVDQSGKGDYEKIQDAIDAVPSDNKEVVFILVEPGTYNEKIIVPADKPFITLSGSKPNGTVITGSDSGNIFESATFTVLASDFVGRYLTIQNTYGAGAKAVALRVSGDRAAFFGCRILSYQDTLLDDTGRHYYSNCYIEGAVDFIFGNAASLFERCHLHTLSEGDASITAQRRESPSEETGFTFLGCKITGVRTAVLGRPWGPYSRVIFALTYMSNVIL
;
A
#
# COMPACT_ATOMS: atom_id res chain seq x y z
N MET A 1 22.21 -28.19 7.37
CA MET A 1 20.96 -27.45 7.06
C MET A 1 21.07 -26.90 5.65
N LYS A 2 20.49 -27.58 4.66
CA LYS A 2 20.58 -27.16 3.25
C LYS A 2 19.55 -26.04 3.02
N ARG A 3 20.01 -24.82 2.76
CA ARG A 3 19.14 -23.71 2.34
C ARG A 3 18.73 -23.97 0.89
N TYR A 4 17.43 -23.99 0.62
CA TYR A 4 16.89 -24.30 -0.70
C TYR A 4 17.12 -23.12 -1.65
N LYS A 5 17.68 -23.43 -2.82
CA LYS A 5 17.63 -22.59 -4.03
C LYS A 5 16.38 -23.00 -4.81
N THR A 6 15.57 -22.04 -5.22
CA THR A 6 14.56 -22.27 -6.25
C THR A 6 14.61 -21.12 -7.25
N LEU A 7 15.03 -21.46 -8.47
CA LEU A 7 15.02 -20.67 -9.68
C LEU A 7 14.26 -21.54 -10.68
N TYR A 8 13.13 -21.13 -11.27
CA TYR A 8 12.65 -21.66 -12.56
C TYR A 8 11.65 -20.71 -13.24
N ILE A 9 11.74 -20.65 -14.57
CA ILE A 9 10.98 -19.84 -15.55
C ILE A 9 10.71 -20.77 -16.76
N ASP A 10 9.47 -20.88 -17.28
CA ASP A 10 9.01 -20.89 -18.72
C ASP A 10 7.56 -21.43 -18.85
N ALA A 11 6.73 -21.24 -19.90
CA ALA A 11 6.91 -20.73 -21.27
C ALA A 11 5.61 -20.11 -21.85
N VAL A 12 5.78 -19.30 -22.90
CA VAL A 12 4.76 -18.64 -23.76
C VAL A 12 4.49 -19.49 -25.02
N PRO A 13 3.38 -19.24 -25.77
CA PRO A 13 3.49 -19.10 -27.21
C PRO A 13 3.16 -17.66 -27.65
N SER A 14 4.17 -17.07 -28.32
CA SER A 14 4.16 -15.89 -29.21
C SER A 14 3.38 -14.63 -28.78
N ASP A 15 4.15 -13.57 -28.53
CA ASP A 15 3.83 -12.13 -28.60
C ASP A 15 3.47 -11.31 -27.35
N ASN A 16 3.29 -11.89 -26.15
CA ASN A 16 3.03 -11.07 -24.94
C ASN A 16 4.13 -11.18 -23.88
N ARG A 17 4.86 -10.06 -23.71
CA ARG A 17 6.01 -9.90 -22.82
C ARG A 17 5.60 -9.98 -21.35
N GLN A 18 6.17 -10.93 -20.62
CA GLN A 18 6.08 -11.05 -19.16
C GLN A 18 7.33 -10.42 -18.51
N VAL A 19 7.15 -9.65 -17.43
CA VAL A 19 8.27 -9.14 -16.61
C VAL A 19 8.33 -9.94 -15.32
N VAL A 20 9.42 -10.67 -15.12
CA VAL A 20 9.69 -11.49 -13.94
C VAL A 20 10.67 -10.74 -13.04
N PHE A 21 10.29 -10.50 -11.78
CA PHE A 21 11.19 -9.96 -10.76
C PHE A 21 11.69 -11.08 -9.87
N ILE A 22 13.00 -11.32 -9.88
CA ILE A 22 13.67 -12.26 -8.98
C ILE A 22 14.33 -11.46 -7.87
N LEU A 23 13.87 -11.65 -6.63
CA LEU A 23 14.52 -11.12 -5.43
C LEU A 23 15.40 -12.21 -4.83
N VAL A 24 16.70 -11.99 -4.84
CA VAL A 24 17.69 -12.90 -4.25
C VAL A 24 18.01 -12.44 -2.84
N GLU A 25 18.02 -13.37 -1.87
CA GLU A 25 18.46 -13.05 -0.51
C GLU A 25 19.92 -12.56 -0.48
N PRO A 26 20.34 -11.82 0.56
CA PRO A 26 21.75 -11.48 0.76
C PRO A 26 22.61 -12.74 0.96
N GLY A 27 23.60 -12.95 0.09
CA GLY A 27 24.55 -14.05 0.17
C GLY A 27 25.68 -13.96 -0.86
N ILE A 28 26.73 -14.76 -0.68
CA ILE A 28 27.78 -14.97 -1.70
C ILE A 28 27.36 -16.15 -2.57
N TYR A 29 27.20 -15.92 -3.87
CA TYR A 29 26.78 -16.92 -4.85
C TYR A 29 27.92 -17.14 -5.84
N ASN A 30 28.50 -18.35 -5.86
CA ASN A 30 29.59 -18.73 -6.76
C ASN A 30 29.11 -19.51 -8.00
N GLU A 31 27.82 -19.44 -8.33
CA GLU A 31 27.24 -20.15 -9.47
C GLU A 31 26.84 -19.19 -10.59
N LYS A 32 27.07 -19.60 -11.83
CA LYS A 32 26.77 -18.84 -13.03
C LYS A 32 25.25 -18.80 -13.26
N ILE A 33 24.65 -17.62 -13.21
CA ILE A 33 23.27 -17.40 -13.66
C ILE A 33 23.33 -17.18 -15.17
N VAL A 34 22.86 -18.14 -15.97
CA VAL A 34 22.77 -17.99 -17.43
C VAL A 34 21.38 -17.48 -17.76
N VAL A 35 21.30 -16.22 -18.19
CA VAL A 35 20.08 -15.67 -18.80
C VAL A 35 20.14 -15.96 -20.29
N PRO A 36 19.18 -16.71 -20.87
CA PRO A 36 19.15 -17.00 -22.30
C PRO A 36 19.06 -15.70 -23.12
N ALA A 37 19.88 -15.57 -24.17
CA ALA A 37 19.99 -14.36 -24.99
C ALA A 37 18.69 -14.00 -25.74
N ASP A 38 17.77 -14.95 -25.87
CA ASP A 38 16.44 -14.83 -26.46
C ASP A 38 15.36 -14.30 -25.48
N LYS A 39 15.72 -13.99 -24.23
CA LYS A 39 14.79 -13.51 -23.19
C LYS A 39 15.17 -12.12 -22.63
N PRO A 40 14.92 -11.02 -23.36
CA PRO A 40 15.36 -9.67 -22.99
C PRO A 40 14.59 -9.01 -21.82
N PHE A 41 13.67 -9.72 -21.15
CA PHE A 41 12.76 -9.16 -20.13
C PHE A 41 12.99 -9.67 -18.70
N ILE A 42 14.10 -10.37 -18.45
CA ILE A 42 14.49 -10.82 -17.10
C ILE A 42 15.30 -9.72 -16.44
N LYS A 43 14.74 -9.07 -15.41
CA LYS A 43 15.44 -8.04 -14.63
C LYS A 43 15.79 -8.60 -13.25
N LEU A 44 17.08 -8.83 -13.02
CA LEU A 44 17.61 -9.23 -11.72
C LEU A 44 17.79 -7.97 -10.86
N SER A 45 17.21 -7.94 -9.65
CA SER A 45 17.43 -6.87 -8.69
C SER A 45 17.84 -7.46 -7.35
N GLY A 46 18.99 -7.02 -6.84
CA GLY A 46 19.49 -7.37 -5.51
C GLY A 46 19.49 -6.14 -4.61
N SER A 47 19.08 -6.31 -3.35
CA SER A 47 19.14 -5.26 -2.34
C SER A 47 20.17 -5.62 -1.28
N LYS A 48 21.23 -4.81 -1.13
CA LYS A 48 21.79 -4.40 0.17
C LYS A 48 22.87 -3.29 0.06
N PRO A 49 23.15 -2.56 1.17
CA PRO A 49 24.05 -1.40 1.21
C PRO A 49 25.51 -1.65 0.82
N ASN A 50 25.96 -2.91 0.80
CA ASN A 50 27.36 -3.28 0.56
C ASN A 50 27.56 -4.26 -0.62
N GLY A 51 26.64 -4.25 -1.59
CA GLY A 51 26.84 -4.89 -2.89
C GLY A 51 26.48 -6.39 -2.94
N THR A 52 25.59 -6.73 -3.87
CA THR A 52 25.50 -8.08 -4.44
C THR A 52 26.49 -8.14 -5.59
N ILE A 53 27.55 -8.94 -5.46
CA ILE A 53 28.53 -9.13 -6.54
C ILE A 53 28.00 -10.26 -7.44
N ILE A 54 27.54 -9.90 -8.64
CA ILE A 54 27.28 -10.85 -9.73
C ILE A 54 28.50 -10.80 -10.66
N THR A 55 29.41 -11.76 -10.56
CA THR A 55 30.52 -11.90 -11.50
C THR A 55 30.17 -12.91 -12.59
N GLY A 56 30.07 -12.44 -13.83
CA GLY A 56 29.98 -13.28 -15.02
C GLY A 56 30.29 -12.48 -16.28
N SER A 57 31.54 -12.55 -16.74
CA SER A 57 31.97 -12.09 -18.07
C SER A 57 31.95 -13.28 -19.03
N ASP A 58 31.20 -13.19 -20.14
CA ASP A 58 31.81 -12.91 -21.44
C ASP A 58 30.78 -12.71 -22.56
N SER A 59 31.07 -11.65 -23.33
CA SER A 59 30.67 -11.28 -24.70
C SER A 59 29.22 -11.49 -25.17
N GLY A 60 28.50 -10.36 -25.32
CA GLY A 60 27.34 -10.27 -26.22
C GLY A 60 26.42 -9.08 -25.94
N ASN A 61 26.90 -7.87 -26.24
CA ASN A 61 26.24 -6.57 -26.16
C ASN A 61 26.22 -5.88 -24.77
N ILE A 62 26.94 -4.76 -24.78
CA ILE A 62 27.21 -3.82 -23.70
C ILE A 62 25.92 -3.03 -23.43
N PHE A 63 25.38 -3.12 -22.21
CA PHE A 63 24.68 -1.99 -21.61
C PHE A 63 25.61 -1.44 -20.53
N GLU A 64 26.07 -0.21 -20.75
CA GLU A 64 26.85 0.54 -19.79
C GLU A 64 26.18 0.50 -18.41
N SER A 65 27.00 0.30 -17.40
CA SER A 65 26.64 0.27 -15.99
C SER A 65 25.69 1.41 -15.63
N ALA A 66 24.43 1.09 -15.33
CA ALA A 66 23.55 1.99 -14.61
C ALA A 66 23.43 1.48 -13.16
N THR A 67 24.17 2.12 -12.26
CA THR A 67 24.00 1.93 -10.81
C THR A 67 22.69 2.59 -10.40
N PHE A 68 21.61 1.82 -10.29
CA PHE A 68 20.36 2.32 -9.71
C PHE A 68 20.38 2.10 -8.20
N THR A 69 20.57 3.19 -7.46
CA THR A 69 20.32 3.22 -6.01
C THR A 69 18.83 3.50 -5.82
N MET A 70 18.04 2.47 -5.53
CA MET A 70 16.66 2.65 -5.06
C MET A 70 16.68 2.83 -3.54
N LEU A 71 16.39 4.04 -3.08
CA LEU A 71 16.14 4.31 -1.67
C LEU A 71 14.71 3.90 -1.33
N ALA A 72 14.51 3.41 -0.11
CA ALA A 72 13.23 2.92 0.43
C ALA A 72 12.10 3.98 0.54
N SER A 73 12.23 5.12 -0.14
CA SER A 73 11.28 6.24 -0.17
C SER A 73 10.28 6.19 -1.32
N ASP A 74 10.35 5.21 -2.22
CA ASP A 74 9.46 5.16 -3.40
C ASP A 74 8.13 4.43 -3.15
N PHE A 75 7.82 4.11 -1.90
CA PHE A 75 6.49 3.69 -1.48
C PHE A 75 5.78 4.90 -0.83
N VAL A 76 4.77 5.42 -1.53
CA VAL A 76 3.69 6.30 -1.03
C VAL A 76 3.95 7.82 -1.04
N GLY A 77 3.18 8.54 -1.87
CA GLY A 77 2.59 9.84 -1.51
C GLY A 77 3.44 11.12 -1.64
N ARG A 78 2.96 12.03 -2.49
CA ARG A 78 3.41 13.40 -2.82
C ARG A 78 4.15 14.25 -1.74
N TYR A 79 5.07 15.09 -2.29
CA TYR A 79 5.75 16.31 -1.82
C TYR A 79 6.95 16.18 -0.86
N LEU A 80 8.16 16.48 -1.37
CA LEU A 80 9.04 17.50 -0.77
C LEU A 80 10.16 17.95 -1.75
N THR A 81 10.30 19.26 -1.92
CA THR A 81 11.45 19.92 -2.56
C THR A 81 12.48 20.24 -1.48
N ILE A 82 13.71 19.73 -1.59
CA ILE A 82 14.89 20.31 -0.90
C ILE A 82 16.11 20.25 -1.84
N GLN A 83 16.75 21.43 -2.00
CA GLN A 83 17.99 21.67 -2.72
C GLN A 83 19.16 20.86 -2.15
N SER A 84 19.99 20.30 -3.03
CA SER A 84 21.29 19.74 -2.66
C SER A 84 22.37 20.82 -2.76
N THR A 85 23.19 20.92 -1.71
CA THR A 85 24.51 21.60 -1.73
C THR A 85 25.60 20.55 -1.48
N LEU A 86 26.68 20.69 -2.25
CA LEU A 86 27.90 19.87 -2.26
C LEU A 86 28.71 19.99 -0.94
N PRO A 87 29.69 19.10 -0.70
CA PRO A 87 30.16 18.78 0.65
C PRO A 87 31.38 19.61 1.14
N SER A 88 31.37 19.82 2.47
CA SER A 88 32.49 19.88 3.42
C SER A 88 33.80 20.61 3.05
N GLN A 89 34.03 21.76 3.71
CA GLN A 89 35.34 22.12 4.29
C GLN A 89 35.16 22.81 5.65
N GLU A 90 36.02 22.44 6.60
CA GLU A 90 36.13 22.96 7.97
C GLU A 90 36.56 24.44 8.00
N ILE A 91 35.85 25.33 8.72
CA ILE A 91 36.42 26.50 9.43
C ILE A 91 35.52 26.87 10.62
N SER A 92 36.08 26.99 11.83
CA SER A 92 35.40 27.44 13.05
C SER A 92 35.24 28.97 13.12
N PRO A 93 34.07 29.54 13.48
CA PRO A 93 33.83 30.99 13.46
C PRO A 93 34.07 31.65 14.84
N LEU A 94 35.33 31.93 15.20
CA LEU A 94 35.62 32.76 16.39
C LEU A 94 36.93 33.59 16.36
N ILE A 95 37.55 33.84 15.20
CA ILE A 95 38.84 34.58 15.13
C ILE A 95 38.86 35.65 14.02
N LEU A 96 37.77 36.40 13.81
CA LEU A 96 37.77 37.53 12.85
C LEU A 96 36.94 38.75 13.27
N TYR A 97 37.01 39.14 14.55
CA TYR A 97 36.32 40.35 15.03
C TYR A 97 37.11 41.21 16.03
N LYS A 98 38.42 40.99 16.21
CA LYS A 98 39.16 41.65 17.32
C LYS A 98 40.43 42.44 16.98
N THR A 99 40.63 42.86 15.73
CA THR A 99 41.89 43.55 15.38
C THR A 99 41.76 44.77 14.46
N THR A 100 40.57 45.36 14.29
CA THR A 100 40.38 46.49 13.35
C THR A 100 39.76 47.75 13.99
N LEU A 101 40.06 48.04 15.26
CA LEU A 101 39.53 49.25 15.94
C LEU A 101 40.54 50.01 16.82
N SER A 102 41.85 49.75 16.72
CA SER A 102 42.86 50.43 17.57
C SER A 102 43.78 51.42 16.84
N THR A 103 43.49 51.83 15.61
CA THR A 103 44.44 52.65 14.82
C THR A 103 43.86 53.93 14.22
N ILE A 104 42.78 54.50 14.80
CA ILE A 104 42.28 55.83 14.40
C ILE A 104 41.88 56.62 15.66
N ALA A 105 42.88 57.08 16.41
CA ALA A 105 42.70 58.13 17.41
C ALA A 105 44.02 58.90 17.58
N CYS A 106 44.49 59.50 16.48
CA CYS A 106 45.58 60.47 16.54
C CYS A 106 45.29 61.62 15.58
N SER A 107 45.28 62.84 16.11
CA SER A 107 45.05 64.15 15.48
C SER A 107 43.61 64.45 15.04
N LEU A 108 42.96 65.41 15.72
CA LEU A 108 42.09 66.40 15.07
C LEU A 108 41.74 67.54 16.04
N GLN A 109 42.00 68.76 15.55
CA GLN A 109 41.79 70.06 16.17
C GLN A 109 40.35 70.27 16.66
N THR A 110 40.19 71.01 17.76
CA THR A 110 38.93 71.27 18.49
C THR A 110 37.81 71.94 17.68
N SER A 111 38.05 72.41 16.46
CA SER A 111 37.02 72.96 15.56
C SER A 111 36.26 71.91 14.74
N HIS A 112 36.82 70.72 14.52
CA HIS A 112 36.13 69.62 13.82
C HIS A 112 35.24 68.79 14.76
N LEU A 113 35.47 68.87 16.07
CA LEU A 113 34.73 68.10 17.06
C LEU A 113 33.27 68.56 17.16
N THR A 114 32.99 69.85 17.06
CA THR A 114 31.62 70.37 17.07
C THR A 114 30.85 69.99 15.80
N THR A 115 31.47 70.08 14.63
CA THR A 115 30.84 69.65 13.36
C THR A 115 30.61 68.14 13.35
N PHE A 116 31.56 67.36 13.88
CA PHE A 116 31.43 65.92 14.04
C PHE A 116 30.34 65.54 15.05
N LEU A 117 30.25 66.24 16.18
CA LEU A 117 29.19 66.03 17.18
C LEU A 117 27.80 66.42 16.64
N HIS A 118 27.70 67.47 15.82
CA HIS A 118 26.46 67.84 15.12
C HIS A 118 26.07 66.80 14.06
N LEU A 119 27.04 66.29 13.29
CA LEU A 119 26.80 65.22 12.32
C LEU A 119 26.38 63.93 13.04
N LEU A 120 27.03 63.60 14.16
CA LEU A 120 26.69 62.44 14.98
C LEU A 120 25.28 62.55 15.56
N HIS A 121 24.87 63.71 16.08
CA HIS A 121 23.48 63.94 16.52
C HIS A 121 22.49 63.75 15.37
N ARG A 122 22.77 64.31 14.18
CA ARG A 122 21.89 64.11 13.01
C ARG A 122 21.79 62.64 12.57
N ILE A 123 22.89 61.89 12.66
CA ILE A 123 22.90 60.44 12.36
C ILE A 123 22.10 59.67 13.41
N LEU A 124 22.26 60.01 14.69
CA LEU A 124 21.50 59.39 15.79
C LEU A 124 20.00 59.67 15.67
N ASP A 125 19.61 60.89 15.28
CA ASP A 125 18.21 61.25 15.01
C ASP A 125 17.64 60.46 13.82
N LEU A 126 18.43 60.28 12.75
CA LEU A 126 18.01 59.50 11.59
C LEU A 126 17.83 58.00 11.92
N ILE A 127 18.73 57.45 12.75
CA ILE A 127 18.62 56.08 13.25
C ILE A 127 17.38 55.94 14.14
N ALA A 128 17.11 56.91 15.02
CA ALA A 128 15.92 56.90 15.87
C ALA A 128 14.62 56.93 15.04
N ILE A 129 14.56 57.74 13.97
CA ILE A 129 13.43 57.78 13.04
C ILE A 129 13.27 56.43 12.31
N LEU A 130 14.36 55.83 11.84
CA LEU A 130 14.32 54.53 11.18
C LEU A 130 13.86 53.41 12.12
N CYS A 131 14.32 53.41 13.37
CA CYS A 131 13.86 52.50 14.42
C CYS A 131 12.37 52.71 14.73
N PHE A 132 11.89 53.95 14.75
CA PHE A 132 10.48 54.25 15.01
C PHE A 132 9.58 53.75 13.87
N VAL A 133 9.98 53.96 12.61
CA VAL A 133 9.22 53.49 11.43
C VAL A 133 9.19 51.96 11.36
N THR A 134 10.32 51.30 11.64
CA THR A 134 10.39 49.83 11.64
C THR A 134 9.60 49.21 12.78
N MET A 135 9.61 49.81 13.97
CA MET A 135 8.75 49.40 15.08
C MET A 135 7.26 49.60 14.78
N ALA A 136 6.88 50.74 14.18
CA ALA A 136 5.51 50.99 13.78
C ALA A 136 5.02 49.98 12.72
N ALA A 137 5.85 49.64 11.74
CA ALA A 137 5.55 48.61 10.75
C ALA A 137 5.40 47.23 11.40
N PHE A 138 6.27 46.87 12.36
CA PHE A 138 6.17 45.61 13.09
C PHE A 138 4.87 45.52 13.89
N ILE A 139 4.51 46.59 14.61
CA ILE A 139 3.23 46.65 15.35
C ILE A 139 2.05 46.51 14.38
N PHE A 140 2.10 47.19 13.23
CA PHE A 140 1.07 47.06 12.20
C PHE A 140 0.92 45.61 11.70
N TYR A 141 2.02 44.93 11.38
CA TYR A 141 1.98 43.53 10.96
C TYR A 141 1.49 42.57 12.05
N VAL A 142 1.89 42.78 13.30
CA VAL A 142 1.42 41.98 14.44
C VAL A 142 -0.07 42.18 14.66
N THR A 143 -0.55 43.44 14.63
CA THR A 143 -1.98 43.73 14.79
C THR A 143 -2.82 43.13 13.65
N LEU A 144 -2.35 43.21 12.40
CA LEU A 144 -3.01 42.60 11.24
C LEU A 144 -3.05 41.07 11.33
N PHE A 145 -1.96 40.44 11.80
CA PHE A 145 -1.89 39.01 12.02
C PHE A 145 -2.85 38.56 13.13
N THR A 146 -2.92 39.30 14.25
CA THR A 146 -3.87 39.01 15.32
C THR A 146 -5.33 39.19 14.89
N LEU A 147 -5.61 40.13 14.00
CA LEU A 147 -6.96 40.35 13.45
C LEU A 147 -7.38 39.17 12.54
N MET A 148 -6.47 38.67 11.70
CA MET A 148 -6.71 37.47 10.87
C MET A 148 -6.87 36.20 11.71
N ALA A 149 -6.13 36.09 12.82
CA ALA A 149 -6.23 34.96 13.77
C ALA A 149 -7.48 35.01 14.65
N SER A 150 -8.21 36.13 14.68
CA SER A 150 -9.41 36.33 15.49
C SER A 150 -10.73 36.00 14.78
N THR A 151 -10.69 35.32 13.63
CA THR A 151 -11.90 34.72 13.07
C THR A 151 -12.47 33.75 14.12
N PRO A 152 -13.76 33.90 14.50
CA PRO A 152 -14.38 32.92 15.37
C PRO A 152 -14.29 31.59 14.64
N ARG A 153 -13.49 30.67 15.19
CA ARG A 153 -13.55 29.27 14.84
C ARG A 153 -15.01 28.92 15.11
N ALA A 154 -15.79 28.72 14.06
CA ALA A 154 -17.04 28.01 14.22
C ALA A 154 -16.63 26.74 14.96
N ASP A 155 -17.09 26.60 16.20
CA ASP A 155 -17.04 25.33 16.90
C ASP A 155 -17.77 24.38 15.96
N ALA A 156 -16.99 23.67 15.15
CA ALA A 156 -17.43 22.44 14.56
C ALA A 156 -17.87 21.65 15.77
N ALA A 157 -19.19 21.53 15.93
CA ALA A 157 -19.78 20.62 16.90
C ALA A 157 -18.91 19.38 16.84
N GLN A 158 -18.31 19.06 17.99
CA GLN A 158 -17.52 17.87 18.14
C GLN A 158 -18.54 16.74 18.06
N THR A 159 -18.93 16.38 16.83
CA THR A 159 -19.67 15.18 16.53
C THR A 159 -18.69 14.11 16.94
N SER A 160 -18.84 13.63 18.17
CA SER A 160 -18.30 12.36 18.57
C SER A 160 -18.90 11.37 17.57
N THR A 161 -18.16 11.10 16.51
CA THR A 161 -18.41 10.03 15.53
C THR A 161 -18.21 8.72 16.28
N ALA A 162 -19.13 8.43 17.20
CA ALA A 162 -19.26 7.12 17.75
C ALA A 162 -19.63 6.23 16.57
N ALA A 163 -18.66 5.45 16.09
CA ALA A 163 -18.88 4.46 15.05
C ALA A 163 -20.15 3.69 15.41
N LEU A 164 -21.12 3.67 14.50
CA LEU A 164 -22.39 2.97 14.74
C LEU A 164 -22.07 1.50 14.95
N PHE A 165 -22.39 0.96 16.13
CA PHE A 165 -22.11 -0.42 16.47
C PHE A 165 -23.40 -1.23 16.34
N ILE A 166 -23.36 -2.28 15.53
CA ILE A 166 -24.48 -3.21 15.29
C ILE A 166 -24.02 -4.62 15.65
N ARG A 167 -24.81 -5.36 16.41
CA ARG A 167 -24.55 -6.74 16.78
C ARG A 167 -25.48 -7.70 16.05
N VAL A 168 -24.91 -8.72 15.41
CA VAL A 168 -25.64 -9.80 14.75
C VAL A 168 -25.49 -11.08 15.55
N ASP A 169 -26.59 -11.68 15.99
CA ASP A 169 -26.61 -12.92 16.79
C ASP A 169 -27.84 -13.77 16.42
N GLN A 170 -27.61 -14.96 15.84
CA GLN A 170 -28.69 -15.89 15.43
C GLN A 170 -29.54 -16.40 16.61
N SER A 171 -29.09 -16.22 17.86
CA SER A 171 -29.87 -16.57 19.05
C SER A 171 -30.86 -15.50 19.49
N GLY A 172 -30.94 -14.36 18.76
CA GLY A 172 -31.85 -13.26 19.05
C GLY A 172 -31.37 -12.31 20.16
N LYS A 173 -30.10 -12.38 20.57
CA LYS A 173 -29.50 -11.51 21.61
C LYS A 173 -28.71 -10.32 21.04
N GLY A 174 -28.74 -10.15 19.72
CA GLY A 174 -28.18 -9.02 18.98
C GLY A 174 -29.26 -8.05 18.51
N ASP A 175 -28.85 -7.02 17.78
CA ASP A 175 -29.76 -6.09 17.12
C ASP A 175 -30.45 -6.73 15.91
N TYR A 176 -29.76 -7.68 15.26
CA TYR A 176 -30.27 -8.48 14.14
C TYR A 176 -29.89 -9.96 14.30
N GLU A 177 -30.69 -10.86 13.74
CA GLU A 177 -30.37 -12.29 13.67
C GLU A 177 -29.59 -12.65 12.39
N LYS A 178 -29.77 -11.87 11.34
CA LYS A 178 -29.17 -12.06 10.01
C LYS A 178 -28.14 -10.99 9.69
N ILE A 179 -27.12 -11.37 8.94
CA ILE A 179 -26.07 -10.44 8.51
C ILE A 179 -26.63 -9.47 7.47
N GLN A 180 -27.43 -9.96 6.51
CA GLN A 180 -27.97 -9.09 5.47
C GLN A 180 -28.88 -8.00 6.04
N ASP A 181 -29.74 -8.34 7.01
CA ASP A 181 -30.64 -7.37 7.65
C ASP A 181 -29.86 -6.24 8.34
N ALA A 182 -28.73 -6.54 8.98
CA ALA A 182 -27.85 -5.55 9.59
C ALA A 182 -27.17 -4.63 8.56
N ILE A 183 -26.77 -5.17 7.41
CA ILE A 183 -26.23 -4.38 6.29
C ILE A 183 -27.33 -3.50 5.69
N ASP A 184 -28.54 -4.02 5.55
CA ASP A 184 -29.67 -3.30 4.96
C ASP A 184 -30.17 -2.15 5.84
N ALA A 185 -29.97 -2.26 7.15
CA ALA A 185 -30.26 -1.19 8.10
C ALA A 185 -29.31 0.02 8.03
N VAL A 186 -28.12 -0.15 7.44
CA VAL A 186 -27.20 0.98 7.23
C VAL A 186 -27.82 1.93 6.18
N PRO A 187 -27.90 3.24 6.46
CA PRO A 187 -28.48 4.18 5.51
C PRO A 187 -27.73 4.20 4.18
N SER A 188 -28.45 4.39 3.08
CA SER A 188 -27.85 4.73 1.78
C SER A 188 -27.03 6.02 1.87
N ASP A 189 -26.01 6.13 1.02
CA ASP A 189 -25.03 7.22 1.00
C ASP A 189 -24.32 7.44 2.35
N ASN A 190 -24.09 6.35 3.09
CA ASN A 190 -23.43 6.37 4.39
C ASN A 190 -22.07 7.10 4.32
N LYS A 191 -21.74 7.89 5.33
CA LYS A 191 -20.47 8.62 5.44
C LYS A 191 -19.71 8.32 6.73
N GLU A 192 -20.33 7.54 7.61
CA GLU A 192 -19.80 7.25 8.94
C GLU A 192 -19.35 5.80 9.00
N VAL A 193 -18.35 5.51 9.83
CA VAL A 193 -17.94 4.11 10.04
C VAL A 193 -19.04 3.36 10.77
N VAL A 194 -19.54 2.28 10.17
CA VAL A 194 -20.47 1.34 10.82
C VAL A 194 -19.73 0.04 11.11
N PHE A 195 -19.68 -0.35 12.38
CA PHE A 195 -19.07 -1.58 12.83
C PHE A 195 -20.14 -2.62 13.14
N ILE A 196 -20.23 -3.65 12.30
CA ILE A 196 -21.13 -4.79 12.45
C ILE A 196 -20.33 -5.95 13.04
N LEU A 197 -20.58 -6.26 14.32
CA LEU A 197 -20.04 -7.43 15.00
C LEU A 197 -20.97 -8.62 14.79
N VAL A 198 -20.44 -9.69 14.22
CA VAL A 198 -21.16 -10.95 13.99
C VAL A 198 -20.70 -11.98 15.01
N GLU A 199 -21.64 -12.49 15.79
CA GLU A 199 -21.38 -13.55 16.78
C GLU A 199 -20.96 -14.87 16.10
N PRO A 200 -20.35 -15.80 16.85
CA PRO A 200 -20.04 -17.12 16.34
C PRO A 200 -21.30 -17.86 15.86
N GLY A 201 -21.23 -18.47 14.69
CA GLY A 201 -22.36 -19.14 14.06
C GLY A 201 -22.08 -19.53 12.61
N THR A 202 -23.02 -20.28 12.03
CA THR A 202 -23.04 -20.59 10.60
C THR A 202 -24.24 -19.89 9.97
N TYR A 203 -23.94 -18.90 9.15
CA TYR A 203 -24.87 -18.03 8.46
C TYR A 203 -25.00 -18.52 7.02
N ASN A 204 -26.05 -19.29 6.74
CA ASN A 204 -26.38 -19.72 5.39
C ASN A 204 -27.17 -18.59 4.68
N GLU A 205 -26.43 -17.57 4.26
CA GLU A 205 -26.95 -16.34 3.70
C GLU A 205 -26.14 -15.94 2.47
N LYS A 206 -26.83 -15.39 1.48
CA LYS A 206 -26.18 -14.72 0.35
C LYS A 206 -26.06 -13.24 0.68
N ILE A 207 -24.83 -12.78 0.88
CA ILE A 207 -24.55 -11.43 1.35
C ILE A 207 -24.20 -10.51 0.19
N ILE A 208 -24.82 -9.34 0.16
CA ILE A 208 -24.47 -8.25 -0.74
C ILE A 208 -24.29 -7.00 0.11
N VAL A 209 -23.11 -6.37 0.04
CA VAL A 209 -22.88 -5.02 0.58
C VAL A 209 -23.03 -4.03 -0.59
N PRO A 210 -24.16 -3.33 -0.68
CA PRO A 210 -24.49 -2.45 -1.81
C PRO A 210 -23.52 -1.28 -1.96
N ALA A 211 -23.32 -0.79 -3.19
CA ALA A 211 -22.34 0.25 -3.49
C ALA A 211 -22.59 1.58 -2.76
N ASP A 212 -23.85 1.89 -2.45
CA ASP A 212 -24.31 3.07 -1.73
C ASP A 212 -24.13 2.98 -0.20
N LYS A 213 -23.53 1.90 0.32
CA LYS A 213 -23.28 1.71 1.75
C LYS A 213 -21.78 1.60 2.08
N PRO A 214 -20.95 2.62 1.81
CA PRO A 214 -19.52 2.59 2.12
C PRO A 214 -19.24 2.63 3.63
N PHE A 215 -17.99 2.44 4.01
CA PHE A 215 -17.50 2.52 5.40
C PHE A 215 -18.09 1.47 6.38
N ILE A 216 -18.59 0.35 5.87
CA ILE A 216 -19.00 -0.79 6.70
C ILE A 216 -17.79 -1.64 7.05
N THR A 217 -17.57 -1.87 8.35
CA THR A 217 -16.71 -2.92 8.88
C THR A 217 -17.56 -4.08 9.33
N LEU A 218 -17.42 -5.25 8.69
CA LEU A 218 -18.04 -6.50 9.12
C LEU A 218 -16.99 -7.38 9.80
N SER A 219 -17.18 -7.67 11.08
CA SER A 219 -16.20 -8.42 11.88
C SER A 219 -16.85 -9.63 12.54
N GLY A 220 -16.28 -10.81 12.36
CA GLY A 220 -16.48 -11.92 13.28
C GLY A 220 -15.74 -11.69 14.59
N SER A 221 -16.04 -12.51 15.60
CA SER A 221 -15.31 -12.48 16.88
C SER A 221 -13.97 -13.22 16.84
N LYS A 222 -13.84 -14.25 16.00
CA LYS A 222 -12.63 -15.07 15.76
C LYS A 222 -12.64 -15.65 14.33
N PRO A 223 -11.48 -15.86 13.69
CA PRO A 223 -11.38 -16.35 12.30
C PRO A 223 -12.20 -17.62 11.98
N ASN A 224 -12.31 -18.54 12.94
CA ASN A 224 -13.03 -19.82 12.80
C ASN A 224 -14.39 -19.81 13.53
N GLY A 225 -14.84 -18.67 14.05
CA GLY A 225 -16.07 -18.57 14.84
C GLY A 225 -17.30 -18.26 13.99
N THR A 226 -17.14 -17.41 12.97
CA THR A 226 -18.24 -16.90 12.15
C THR A 226 -18.08 -17.36 10.71
N VAL A 227 -18.97 -18.25 10.26
CA VAL A 227 -18.95 -18.86 8.93
C VAL A 227 -20.13 -18.36 8.11
N ILE A 228 -19.87 -17.69 7.00
CA ILE A 228 -20.85 -17.31 5.98
C ILE A 228 -20.73 -18.35 4.86
N THR A 229 -21.81 -19.08 4.58
CA THR A 229 -21.79 -20.23 3.68
C THR A 229 -22.86 -20.16 2.60
N GLY A 230 -22.51 -20.63 1.40
CA GLY A 230 -23.43 -20.86 0.29
C GLY A 230 -22.98 -22.07 -0.54
N SER A 231 -23.72 -22.39 -1.60
CA SER A 231 -23.41 -23.51 -2.50
C SER A 231 -23.82 -23.24 -3.96
N ASP A 232 -24.02 -21.97 -4.34
CA ASP A 232 -24.38 -21.58 -5.70
C ASP A 232 -23.19 -21.82 -6.65
N SER A 233 -23.47 -22.10 -7.93
CA SER A 233 -22.43 -22.35 -8.94
C SER A 233 -22.82 -21.83 -10.32
N GLY A 234 -21.86 -21.83 -11.25
CA GLY A 234 -22.07 -21.44 -12.64
C GLY A 234 -21.57 -20.03 -12.93
N ASN A 235 -22.48 -19.06 -13.01
CA ASN A 235 -22.09 -17.68 -13.33
C ASN A 235 -21.24 -17.08 -12.20
N ILE A 236 -20.09 -16.47 -12.54
CA ILE A 236 -19.12 -15.94 -11.55
C ILE A 236 -19.67 -14.79 -10.70
N PHE A 237 -20.65 -14.04 -11.21
CA PHE A 237 -21.26 -12.95 -10.48
C PHE A 237 -22.41 -13.43 -9.60
N GLU A 238 -23.18 -14.39 -10.10
CA GLU A 238 -24.36 -14.92 -9.40
C GLU A 238 -23.98 -15.98 -8.37
N SER A 239 -22.91 -16.74 -8.57
CA SER A 239 -22.50 -17.82 -7.64
C SER A 239 -21.85 -17.32 -6.35
N ALA A 240 -21.52 -16.03 -6.26
CA ALA A 240 -20.85 -15.44 -5.10
C ALA A 240 -21.71 -15.57 -3.84
N THR A 241 -21.17 -16.23 -2.81
CA THR A 241 -21.79 -16.30 -1.47
C THR A 241 -21.80 -14.92 -0.81
N PHE A 242 -20.71 -14.17 -0.96
CA PHE A 242 -20.58 -12.81 -0.45
C PHE A 242 -20.07 -11.89 -1.56
N THR A 243 -20.84 -10.85 -1.90
CA THR A 243 -20.46 -9.77 -2.80
C THR A 243 -20.28 -8.44 -2.05
N VAL A 244 -19.12 -7.80 -2.23
CA VAL A 244 -18.82 -6.46 -1.71
C VAL A 244 -18.74 -5.47 -2.87
N LEU A 245 -19.73 -4.59 -2.98
CA LEU A 245 -19.76 -3.51 -3.98
C LEU A 245 -19.40 -2.14 -3.37
N ALA A 246 -19.57 -1.99 -2.05
CA ALA A 246 -19.26 -0.76 -1.32
C ALA A 246 -17.76 -0.47 -1.26
N SER A 247 -17.41 0.82 -1.43
CA SER A 247 -16.06 1.29 -1.15
C SER A 247 -15.78 1.38 0.34
N ASP A 248 -14.50 1.35 0.73
CA ASP A 248 -14.06 1.46 2.13
C ASP A 248 -14.62 0.35 3.05
N PHE A 249 -14.98 -0.79 2.47
CA PHE A 249 -15.44 -1.96 3.22
C PHE A 249 -14.27 -2.64 3.94
N VAL A 250 -14.50 -3.09 5.18
CA VAL A 250 -13.51 -3.87 5.94
C VAL A 250 -14.11 -5.18 6.44
N GLY A 251 -13.57 -6.31 5.98
CA GLY A 251 -13.90 -7.65 6.49
C GLY A 251 -12.86 -8.14 7.51
N ARG A 252 -13.28 -8.65 8.67
CA ARG A 252 -12.34 -9.13 9.69
C ARG A 252 -12.79 -10.45 10.29
N TYR A 253 -11.87 -11.41 10.38
CA TYR A 253 -12.09 -12.66 11.14
C TYR A 253 -13.35 -13.43 10.72
N LEU A 254 -13.67 -13.40 9.43
CA LEU A 254 -14.79 -14.14 8.84
C LEU A 254 -14.27 -15.36 8.10
N THR A 255 -15.00 -16.46 8.16
CA THR A 255 -14.90 -17.54 7.15
C THR A 255 -16.01 -17.33 6.13
N ILE A 256 -15.63 -17.17 4.87
CA ILE A 256 -16.54 -16.99 3.73
C ILE A 256 -16.31 -18.18 2.82
N GLN A 257 -17.33 -19.01 2.63
CA GLN A 257 -17.17 -20.26 1.89
C GLN A 257 -18.28 -20.50 0.89
N ASN A 258 -17.90 -21.08 -0.25
CA ASN A 258 -18.82 -21.73 -1.16
C ASN A 258 -18.54 -23.23 -1.16
N THR A 259 -19.55 -24.02 -0.83
CA THR A 259 -19.45 -25.46 -0.55
C THR A 259 -19.80 -26.34 -1.75
N TYR A 260 -19.99 -25.75 -2.94
CA TYR A 260 -20.34 -26.50 -4.15
C TYR A 260 -19.31 -27.59 -4.48
N GLY A 261 -18.02 -27.30 -4.30
CA GLY A 261 -16.93 -28.24 -4.58
C GLY A 261 -16.47 -28.25 -6.04
N ALA A 262 -15.90 -29.37 -6.48
CA ALA A 262 -15.35 -29.50 -7.83
C ALA A 262 -16.46 -29.67 -8.89
N GLY A 263 -16.17 -29.24 -10.13
CA GLY A 263 -17.02 -29.49 -11.30
C GLY A 263 -17.66 -28.25 -11.92
N ALA A 264 -17.74 -27.13 -11.18
CA ALA A 264 -18.16 -25.85 -11.71
C ALA A 264 -17.54 -24.68 -10.94
N LYS A 265 -17.65 -23.48 -11.51
CA LYS A 265 -17.27 -22.22 -10.86
C LYS A 265 -18.19 -21.95 -9.68
N ALA A 266 -17.62 -21.59 -8.54
CA ALA A 266 -18.38 -21.41 -7.31
C ALA A 266 -17.70 -20.34 -6.46
N VAL A 267 -18.11 -19.08 -6.62
CA VAL A 267 -17.44 -17.96 -5.96
C VAL A 267 -17.81 -17.90 -4.47
N ALA A 268 -16.81 -17.83 -3.60
CA ALA A 268 -17.02 -17.59 -2.17
C ALA A 268 -17.16 -16.09 -1.91
N LEU A 269 -16.18 -15.31 -2.39
CA LEU A 269 -16.13 -13.86 -2.20
C LEU A 269 -15.92 -13.16 -3.54
N ARG A 270 -16.76 -12.17 -3.82
CA ARG A 270 -16.58 -11.19 -4.88
C ARG A 270 -16.35 -9.81 -4.27
N VAL A 271 -15.34 -9.09 -4.75
CA VAL A 271 -15.03 -7.72 -4.31
C VAL A 271 -14.88 -6.80 -5.51
N SER A 272 -15.72 -5.77 -5.58
CA SER A 272 -15.73 -4.76 -6.66
C SER A 272 -15.66 -3.31 -6.14
N GLY A 273 -15.74 -3.11 -4.82
CA GLY A 273 -15.72 -1.80 -4.18
C GLY A 273 -14.29 -1.32 -3.89
N ASP A 274 -13.99 -0.05 -4.20
CA ASP A 274 -12.64 0.49 -4.05
C ASP A 274 -12.22 0.66 -2.57
N ARG A 275 -10.93 0.47 -2.26
CA ARG A 275 -10.36 0.56 -0.90
C ARG A 275 -10.95 -0.45 0.07
N ALA A 276 -11.32 -1.64 -0.40
CA ALA A 276 -11.73 -2.74 0.47
C ALA A 276 -10.52 -3.41 1.15
N ALA A 277 -10.68 -3.83 2.41
CA ALA A 277 -9.63 -4.52 3.15
C ALA A 277 -10.15 -5.74 3.90
N PHE A 278 -9.35 -6.81 3.98
CA PHE A 278 -9.68 -8.04 4.66
C PHE A 278 -8.56 -8.46 5.59
N PHE A 279 -8.89 -8.76 6.86
CA PHE A 279 -7.92 -9.09 7.90
C PHE A 279 -8.24 -10.42 8.57
N GLY A 280 -7.33 -11.38 8.46
CA GLY A 280 -7.48 -12.67 9.13
C GLY A 280 -8.71 -13.46 8.70
N CYS A 281 -9.21 -13.24 7.47
CA CYS A 281 -10.36 -13.94 6.92
C CYS A 281 -9.93 -15.28 6.30
N ARG A 282 -10.87 -16.21 6.22
CA ARG A 282 -10.75 -17.47 5.48
C ARG A 282 -11.68 -17.42 4.28
N ILE A 283 -11.18 -17.62 3.08
CA ILE A 283 -11.97 -17.58 1.84
C ILE A 283 -11.80 -18.94 1.15
N LEU A 284 -12.89 -19.72 1.10
CA LEU A 284 -12.83 -21.16 0.81
C LEU A 284 -13.79 -21.53 -0.32
N SER A 285 -13.27 -22.14 -1.38
CA SER A 285 -14.07 -22.83 -2.40
C SER A 285 -13.16 -23.78 -3.18
N TYR A 286 -13.53 -24.17 -4.40
CA TYR A 286 -12.74 -25.01 -5.28
C TYR A 286 -12.31 -24.24 -6.54
N GLN A 287 -13.22 -24.04 -7.51
CA GLN A 287 -12.94 -23.24 -8.71
C GLN A 287 -13.48 -21.83 -8.54
N ASP A 288 -12.68 -20.83 -8.94
CA ASP A 288 -13.04 -19.40 -8.92
C ASP A 288 -13.37 -18.90 -7.50
N THR A 289 -12.56 -19.23 -6.49
CA THR A 289 -12.86 -18.95 -5.06
C THR A 289 -13.04 -17.47 -4.72
N LEU A 290 -12.05 -16.64 -5.09
CA LEU A 290 -12.03 -15.20 -4.84
C LEU A 290 -12.07 -14.46 -6.18
N LEU A 291 -13.22 -13.85 -6.49
CA LEU A 291 -13.36 -12.90 -7.58
C LEU A 291 -12.96 -11.51 -7.08
N ASP A 292 -11.68 -11.19 -7.23
CA ASP A 292 -11.09 -9.90 -6.96
C ASP A 292 -11.29 -8.98 -8.17
N ASP A 293 -12.54 -8.57 -8.38
CA ASP A 293 -13.13 -8.06 -9.62
C ASP A 293 -12.45 -6.77 -10.11
N THR A 294 -12.58 -5.69 -9.34
CA THR A 294 -12.07 -4.34 -9.66
C THR A 294 -11.94 -3.51 -8.39
N GLY A 295 -11.08 -2.48 -8.41
CA GLY A 295 -10.80 -1.62 -7.26
C GLY A 295 -9.43 -1.89 -6.64
N ARG A 296 -9.09 -1.14 -5.58
CA ARG A 296 -7.86 -1.32 -4.79
C ARG A 296 -8.16 -2.12 -3.54
N HIS A 297 -7.57 -3.29 -3.39
CA HIS A 297 -7.87 -4.17 -2.26
C HIS A 297 -6.62 -4.57 -1.48
N TYR A 298 -6.80 -4.80 -0.18
CA TYR A 298 -5.75 -5.26 0.71
C TYR A 298 -6.20 -6.47 1.52
N TYR A 299 -5.46 -7.57 1.41
CA TYR A 299 -5.72 -8.80 2.15
C TYR A 299 -4.53 -9.05 3.07
N SER A 300 -4.74 -9.08 4.38
CA SER A 300 -3.68 -9.22 5.37
C SER A 300 -3.93 -10.44 6.25
N ASN A 301 -2.93 -11.32 6.34
CA ASN A 301 -2.99 -12.52 7.19
C ASN A 301 -4.21 -13.42 6.91
N CYS A 302 -4.72 -13.42 5.68
CA CYS A 302 -5.86 -14.24 5.26
C CYS A 302 -5.42 -15.64 4.85
N TYR A 303 -6.35 -16.59 4.97
CA TYR A 303 -6.24 -17.93 4.39
C TYR A 303 -7.15 -18.02 3.17
N ILE A 304 -6.61 -18.42 2.02
CA ILE A 304 -7.36 -18.55 0.76
C ILE A 304 -7.11 -19.93 0.18
N GLU A 305 -8.18 -20.66 -0.12
CA GLU A 305 -8.09 -22.05 -0.55
C GLU A 305 -8.95 -22.32 -1.78
N GLY A 306 -8.38 -23.05 -2.75
CA GLY A 306 -9.08 -23.53 -3.94
C GLY A 306 -8.17 -24.34 -4.87
N ALA A 307 -8.62 -24.65 -6.07
CA ALA A 307 -7.89 -25.46 -7.05
C ALA A 307 -7.66 -24.70 -8.35
N VAL A 308 -8.72 -24.34 -9.07
CA VAL A 308 -8.63 -23.74 -10.42
C VAL A 308 -8.96 -22.25 -10.34
N ASP A 309 -8.03 -21.40 -10.79
CA ASP A 309 -8.19 -19.94 -10.88
C ASP A 309 -8.71 -19.31 -9.58
N PHE A 310 -8.29 -19.84 -8.43
CA PHE A 310 -8.98 -19.55 -7.18
C PHE A 310 -8.77 -18.11 -6.66
N ILE A 311 -7.84 -17.35 -7.25
CA ILE A 311 -7.77 -15.89 -7.13
C ILE A 311 -7.77 -15.29 -8.54
N PHE A 312 -8.85 -14.60 -8.92
CA PHE A 312 -9.04 -14.13 -10.29
C PHE A 312 -9.76 -12.79 -10.36
N GLY A 313 -9.60 -12.07 -11.48
CA GLY A 313 -10.18 -10.73 -11.67
C GLY A 313 -9.17 -9.70 -12.15
N ASN A 314 -9.53 -8.41 -12.07
CA ASN A 314 -8.71 -7.29 -12.54
C ASN A 314 -8.49 -6.20 -11.48
N ALA A 315 -8.59 -6.52 -10.19
CA ALA A 315 -8.28 -5.56 -9.13
C ALA A 315 -6.79 -5.20 -9.06
N ALA A 316 -6.48 -4.09 -8.37
CA ALA A 316 -5.15 -3.69 -7.95
C ALA A 316 -4.95 -4.10 -6.48
N SER A 317 -4.39 -5.28 -6.25
CA SER A 317 -4.50 -5.93 -4.93
C SER A 317 -3.16 -6.33 -4.34
N LEU A 318 -3.03 -6.09 -3.03
CA LEU A 318 -1.93 -6.56 -2.21
C LEU A 318 -2.41 -7.64 -1.24
N PHE A 319 -1.84 -8.84 -1.37
CA PHE A 319 -1.98 -9.95 -0.44
C PHE A 319 -0.71 -10.01 0.41
N GLU A 320 -0.80 -9.66 1.69
CA GLU A 320 0.34 -9.61 2.59
C GLU A 320 0.23 -10.67 3.68
N ARG A 321 1.27 -11.50 3.84
CA ARG A 321 1.33 -12.58 4.85
C ARG A 321 0.14 -13.54 4.77
N CYS A 322 -0.45 -13.70 3.60
CA CYS A 322 -1.55 -14.64 3.38
C CYS A 322 -1.03 -16.06 3.20
N HIS A 323 -1.86 -17.04 3.55
CA HIS A 323 -1.63 -18.45 3.26
C HIS A 323 -2.55 -18.88 2.13
N LEU A 324 -1.95 -19.20 0.98
CA LEU A 324 -2.62 -19.75 -0.19
C LEU A 324 -2.49 -21.28 -0.14
N HIS A 325 -3.61 -21.99 -0.09
CA HIS A 325 -3.62 -23.46 -0.04
C HIS A 325 -4.33 -24.01 -1.28
N THR A 326 -3.60 -24.78 -2.11
CA THR A 326 -4.22 -25.41 -3.28
C THR A 326 -4.73 -26.81 -2.97
N LEU A 327 -6.00 -27.04 -3.33
CA LEU A 327 -6.70 -28.32 -3.26
C LEU A 327 -6.45 -29.19 -4.51
N SER A 328 -5.55 -28.78 -5.40
CA SER A 328 -5.29 -29.43 -6.69
C SER A 328 -5.08 -30.94 -6.60
N GLU A 329 -5.69 -31.66 -7.55
CA GLU A 329 -5.39 -33.07 -7.83
C GLU A 329 -4.53 -33.28 -9.10
N GLY A 330 -4.05 -32.24 -9.78
CA GLY A 330 -3.16 -32.42 -10.94
C GLY A 330 -3.05 -31.22 -11.90
N ASP A 331 -4.14 -30.45 -12.07
CA ASP A 331 -4.22 -29.31 -12.99
C ASP A 331 -4.85 -28.11 -12.28
N ALA A 332 -4.03 -27.21 -11.75
CA ALA A 332 -4.46 -26.08 -10.95
C ALA A 332 -3.64 -24.83 -11.24
N SER A 333 -4.31 -23.68 -11.21
CA SER A 333 -3.73 -22.35 -11.31
C SER A 333 -4.15 -21.55 -10.09
N ILE A 334 -3.17 -20.99 -9.37
CA ILE A 334 -3.48 -20.16 -8.21
C ILE A 334 -4.15 -18.86 -8.65
N THR A 335 -3.58 -18.18 -9.65
CA THR A 335 -4.12 -16.91 -10.13
C THR A 335 -4.59 -16.93 -11.58
N ALA A 336 -5.66 -16.20 -11.87
CA ALA A 336 -6.08 -15.85 -13.23
C ALA A 336 -6.37 -14.35 -13.37
N GLN A 337 -5.31 -13.56 -13.56
CA GLN A 337 -5.41 -12.10 -13.59
C GLN A 337 -5.82 -11.61 -15.00
N ARG A 338 -6.72 -10.61 -15.03
CA ARG A 338 -7.44 -10.17 -16.23
C ARG A 338 -7.15 -8.73 -16.65
N ARG A 339 -5.90 -8.28 -16.53
CA ARG A 339 -5.49 -6.98 -17.06
C ARG A 339 -5.60 -6.98 -18.58
N GLU A 340 -6.35 -6.03 -19.12
CA GLU A 340 -6.71 -5.99 -20.55
C GLU A 340 -5.81 -5.04 -21.36
N SER A 341 -5.11 -4.09 -20.71
CA SER A 341 -4.25 -3.12 -21.40
C SER A 341 -3.02 -2.71 -20.57
N PRO A 342 -1.94 -2.20 -21.22
CA PRO A 342 -0.74 -1.78 -20.51
C PRO A 342 -0.93 -0.47 -19.73
N SER A 343 -2.00 0.29 -19.99
CA SER A 343 -2.35 1.52 -19.27
C SER A 343 -3.16 1.28 -17.98
N GLU A 344 -3.71 0.07 -17.80
CA GLU A 344 -4.38 -0.29 -16.54
C GLU A 344 -3.36 -0.43 -15.43
N GLU A 345 -3.61 0.22 -14.28
CA GLU A 345 -2.75 0.08 -13.10
C GLU A 345 -3.23 -1.00 -12.13
N THR A 346 -3.62 -2.14 -12.69
CA THR A 346 -4.15 -3.31 -11.97
C THR A 346 -3.13 -4.45 -11.92
N GLY A 347 -3.38 -5.44 -11.06
CA GLY A 347 -2.49 -6.58 -10.86
C GLY A 347 -2.54 -7.10 -9.44
N PHE A 348 -2.05 -8.32 -9.26
CA PHE A 348 -1.99 -8.97 -7.95
C PHE A 348 -0.54 -9.01 -7.44
N THR A 349 -0.34 -8.56 -6.20
CA THR A 349 0.96 -8.64 -5.52
C THR A 349 0.83 -9.48 -4.26
N PHE A 350 1.62 -10.54 -4.15
CA PHE A 350 1.71 -11.40 -2.97
C PHE A 350 3.04 -11.14 -2.26
N LEU A 351 2.98 -10.61 -1.03
CA LEU A 351 4.13 -10.19 -0.26
C LEU A 351 4.23 -11.00 1.04
N GLY A 352 5.33 -11.74 1.22
CA GLY A 352 5.54 -12.50 2.46
C GLY A 352 4.54 -13.64 2.66
N CYS A 353 3.90 -14.11 1.59
CA CYS A 353 2.87 -15.14 1.65
C CYS A 353 3.46 -16.54 1.81
N LYS A 354 2.58 -17.52 2.03
CA LYS A 354 2.91 -18.95 2.05
C LYS A 354 2.03 -19.70 1.07
N ILE A 355 2.64 -20.48 0.18
CA ILE A 355 1.94 -21.35 -0.77
C ILE A 355 2.18 -22.82 -0.43
N THR A 356 1.09 -23.55 -0.25
CA THR A 356 1.06 -24.99 0.06
C THR A 356 -0.02 -25.67 -0.74
N GLY A 357 -0.03 -27.00 -0.77
CA GLY A 357 -1.18 -27.74 -1.29
C GLY A 357 -0.94 -29.24 -1.28
N VAL A 358 -1.81 -29.94 -1.99
CA VAL A 358 -1.85 -31.42 -2.01
C VAL A 358 -0.99 -31.98 -3.15
N ARG A 359 -1.31 -31.67 -4.40
CA ARG A 359 -0.53 -32.10 -5.59
C ARG A 359 0.11 -30.90 -6.29
N THR A 360 0.21 -30.93 -7.61
CA THR A 360 0.90 -29.91 -8.40
C THR A 360 -0.03 -28.77 -8.79
N ALA A 361 0.49 -27.54 -8.81
CA ALA A 361 -0.19 -26.35 -9.29
C ALA A 361 0.82 -25.39 -9.94
N VAL A 362 0.33 -24.53 -10.83
CA VAL A 362 1.09 -23.38 -11.35
C VAL A 362 0.72 -22.11 -10.59
N LEU A 363 1.64 -21.15 -10.55
CA LEU A 363 1.41 -19.85 -9.90
C LEU A 363 0.24 -19.10 -10.53
N GLY A 364 -0.02 -19.30 -11.82
CA GLY A 364 -1.19 -18.75 -12.48
C GLY A 364 -1.19 -18.95 -13.97
N ARG A 365 -2.25 -18.49 -14.60
CA ARG A 365 -2.41 -18.40 -16.06
C ARG A 365 -2.96 -17.02 -16.42
N PRO A 366 -2.64 -16.47 -17.61
CA PRO A 366 -3.21 -15.20 -18.03
C PRO A 366 -4.68 -15.38 -18.42
N TRP A 367 -5.59 -14.68 -17.73
CA TRP A 367 -6.97 -14.54 -18.20
C TRP A 367 -7.07 -13.36 -19.18
N GLY A 368 -6.39 -12.26 -18.86
CA GLY A 368 -6.26 -11.08 -19.73
C GLY A 368 -4.92 -11.05 -20.48
N PRO A 369 -4.86 -10.37 -21.63
CA PRO A 369 -3.66 -10.30 -22.48
C PRO A 369 -2.46 -9.61 -21.81
N TYR A 370 -2.69 -8.74 -20.82
CA TYR A 370 -1.65 -8.01 -20.08
C TYR A 370 -1.53 -8.46 -18.62
N SER A 371 -1.93 -9.71 -18.34
CA SER A 371 -1.96 -10.29 -16.98
C SER A 371 -0.71 -9.95 -16.17
N ARG A 372 -0.90 -9.37 -14.97
CA ARG A 372 0.19 -8.91 -14.10
C ARG A 372 0.06 -9.47 -12.69
N VAL A 373 1.01 -10.33 -12.31
CA VAL A 373 1.07 -10.95 -10.98
C VAL A 373 2.51 -10.93 -10.47
N ILE A 374 2.70 -10.59 -9.20
CA ILE A 374 4.01 -10.53 -8.54
C ILE A 374 3.95 -11.37 -7.27
N PHE A 375 4.91 -12.30 -7.11
CA PHE A 375 5.15 -12.99 -5.84
C PHE A 375 6.50 -12.53 -5.29
N ALA A 376 6.49 -11.85 -4.15
CA ALA A 376 7.67 -11.31 -3.48
C ALA A 376 7.79 -11.91 -2.07
N LEU A 377 8.99 -12.33 -1.70
CA LEU A 377 9.30 -12.87 -0.36
C LEU A 377 8.35 -14.00 0.09
N THR A 378 7.78 -14.74 -0.87
CA THR A 378 6.74 -15.72 -0.63
C THR A 378 7.35 -17.12 -0.53
N TYR A 379 7.03 -17.85 0.53
CA TYR A 379 7.41 -19.26 0.64
C TYR A 379 6.55 -20.09 -0.31
N MET A 380 7.17 -20.98 -1.09
CA MET A 380 6.48 -21.91 -1.99
C MET A 380 6.94 -23.33 -1.67
N SER A 381 6.00 -24.21 -1.30
CA SER A 381 6.30 -25.65 -1.14
C SER A 381 6.52 -26.34 -2.50
N ASN A 382 6.86 -27.63 -2.49
CA ASN A 382 7.00 -28.47 -3.69
C ASN A 382 5.69 -28.72 -4.47
N VAL A 383 4.61 -28.03 -4.08
CA VAL A 383 3.33 -27.96 -4.78
C VAL A 383 3.44 -27.19 -6.11
N ILE A 384 4.39 -26.24 -6.21
CA ILE A 384 4.58 -25.44 -7.42
C ILE A 384 5.48 -26.17 -8.40
N LEU A 385 5.01 -26.31 -9.65
CA LEU A 385 5.72 -26.95 -10.77
C LEU A 385 6.98 -26.20 -11.20
#